data_AF-A0A971LR19-F1
#
_entry.id   AF-A0A971LR19-F1
#
_cell.length_a   1.000
_cell.length_b   1.000
_cell.length_c   1.000
_cell.angle_alpha   90.00
_cell.angle_beta   90.00
_cell.angle_gamma   90.00
#
_symmetry.space_group_name_H-M   'P 1'
#
loop_
_entity.id
_entity.type
_entity.pdbx_description
1 polymer ?
#
loop_
_entity_poly.entity_id
_entity_poly.type
_entity_poly.pdbx_seq_one_letter_code
_entity_poly.pdbx_strand_id
1 'polypeptide(L)' 'MILHCMKKSTWEDRKEKEYWGGRNLEADGFIHCSTPELFWRVAPNFKDIDEELILVCIDEKKLKSEVKFED' A
#
# COMPACT_ATOMS: atom_id res chain seq x y z
N MET A 1 10.73 3.43 -6.07
CA MET A 1 10.03 3.70 -4.80
C MET A 1 8.56 3.67 -5.13
N ILE A 2 7.79 2.84 -4.44
CA ILE A 2 6.32 2.78 -4.59
C ILE A 2 5.65 3.10 -3.26
N LEU A 3 4.43 3.58 -3.33
CA LEU A 3 3.62 4.00 -2.21
C LEU A 3 2.46 3.05 -2.02
N HIS A 4 2.21 2.67 -0.77
CA HIS A 4 0.98 2.02 -0.37
C HIS A 4 0.27 2.87 0.68
N CYS A 5 -1.00 3.18 0.45
CA CYS A 5 -1.83 3.93 1.39
C CYS A 5 -2.66 2.97 2.23
N MET A 6 -2.57 3.11 3.55
CA MET A 6 -3.37 2.33 4.48
C MET A 6 -3.74 3.15 5.72
N LYS A 7 -4.72 2.65 6.46
CA LYS A 7 -5.07 3.16 7.79
C LYS A 7 -3.88 3.07 8.74
N LYS A 8 -3.66 4.12 9.54
CA LYS A 8 -2.62 4.14 10.57
C LYS A 8 -2.78 2.98 11.56
N SER A 9 -4.01 2.65 11.97
CA SER A 9 -4.25 1.49 12.84
C SER A 9 -3.76 0.17 12.23
N THR A 10 -3.96 0.00 10.91
CA THR A 10 -3.50 -1.19 10.18
C THR A 10 -1.98 -1.22 10.09
N TRP A 11 -1.34 -0.06 9.89
CA TRP A 11 0.12 0.04 9.92
C TRP A 11 0.70 -0.29 11.28
N GLU A 12 0.17 0.29 12.35
CA GLU A 12 0.66 0.06 13.72
C GLU A 12 0.56 -1.41 14.14
N ASP A 13 -0.49 -2.13 13.72
CA ASP A 13 -0.60 -3.59 13.94
C ASP A 13 0.43 -4.40 13.15
N ARG A 14 0.93 -3.89 12.01
CA ARG A 14 1.69 -4.69 11.04
C ARG A 14 3.15 -4.30 10.87
N LYS A 15 3.57 -3.10 11.26
CA LYS A 15 4.92 -2.57 10.99
C LYS A 15 6.06 -3.40 11.56
N GLU A 16 5.83 -4.12 12.67
CA GLU A 16 6.82 -5.01 13.31
C GLU A 16 6.69 -6.47 12.86
N LYS A 17 5.72 -6.78 11.99
CA LYS A 17 5.52 -8.13 11.47
C LYS A 17 6.29 -8.28 10.16
N GLU A 18 6.63 -9.53 9.82
CA GLU A 18 7.41 -9.83 8.63
C GLU A 18 6.68 -9.43 7.32
N TYR A 19 5.34 -9.48 7.31
CA TYR A 19 4.53 -9.22 6.12
C TYR A 19 3.15 -8.59 6.45
N TRP A 20 2.61 -7.85 5.47
CA TRP A 20 1.23 -7.35 5.44
C TRP A 20 0.58 -7.69 4.10
N GLY A 21 -0.72 -7.35 3.96
CA GLY A 21 -1.43 -7.46 2.67
C GLY A 21 -2.31 -8.70 2.51
N GLY A 22 -2.46 -9.55 3.53
CA GLY A 22 -3.31 -10.75 3.44
C GLY A 22 -4.74 -10.48 2.96
N ARG A 23 -5.38 -9.40 3.43
CA ARG A 23 -6.71 -8.98 2.95
C ARG A 23 -6.72 -8.56 1.47
N ASN A 24 -5.65 -7.92 1.00
CA ASN A 24 -5.51 -7.51 -0.39
C ASN A 24 -5.29 -8.72 -1.30
N LEU A 25 -4.45 -9.66 -0.87
CA LEU A 25 -4.21 -10.91 -1.59
C LEU A 25 -5.47 -11.77 -1.69
N GLU A 26 -6.28 -11.83 -0.63
CA GLU A 26 -7.56 -12.57 -0.66
C GLU A 26 -8.59 -11.91 -1.59
N ALA A 27 -8.64 -10.58 -1.62
CA ALA A 27 -9.60 -9.84 -2.45
C ALA A 27 -9.21 -9.78 -3.93
N ASP A 28 -7.96 -9.43 -4.22
CA ASP A 28 -7.51 -9.04 -5.56
C ASP A 28 -6.35 -9.91 -6.07
N GLY A 29 -5.70 -10.69 -5.21
CA GLY A 29 -4.51 -11.48 -5.55
C GLY A 29 -3.19 -10.70 -5.52
N PHE A 30 -3.22 -9.39 -5.26
CA PHE A 30 -2.03 -8.53 -5.19
C PHE A 30 -2.22 -7.36 -4.23
N ILE A 31 -1.15 -6.60 -3.97
CA ILE A 31 -1.19 -5.39 -3.13
C ILE A 31 -1.13 -4.17 -4.04
N HIS A 32 -2.18 -3.36 -4.03
CA HIS A 32 -2.23 -2.10 -4.78
C HIS A 32 -1.18 -1.13 -4.26
N CYS A 33 -0.30 -0.70 -5.16
CA CYS A 33 0.69 0.33 -4.93
C CYS A 33 0.61 1.37 -6.05
N SER A 34 1.19 2.53 -5.83
CA SER A 34 1.31 3.57 -6.85
C SER A 34 2.69 4.18 -6.83
N THR A 35 3.15 4.70 -7.96
CA THR A 35 4.33 5.55 -7.94
C THR A 35 3.99 6.91 -7.32
N PRO A 36 4.95 7.62 -6.70
CA PRO A 36 4.71 8.95 -6.15
C PRO A 36 4.09 9.93 -7.15
N GLU A 37 4.49 9.84 -8.42
CA GLU A 37 4.04 10.73 -9.50
C GLU A 37 2.58 10.53 -9.88
N LEU A 38 2.04 9.32 -9.67
CA LEU A 38 0.67 8.94 -10.01
C LEU A 38 -0.27 8.89 -8.80
N PHE A 39 0.26 8.99 -7.58
CA PHE A 39 -0.53 8.81 -6.36
C PHE A 39 -1.71 9.78 -6.24
N TRP A 40 -1.61 10.98 -6.81
CA TRP A 40 -2.72 11.95 -6.83
C TRP A 40 -3.98 11.41 -7.52
N ARG A 41 -3.87 10.43 -8.42
CA ARG A 41 -5.02 9.75 -9.05
C ARG A 41 -5.69 8.74 -8.13
N VAL A 42 -4.93 8.18 -7.19
CA VAL A 42 -5.39 7.15 -6.25
C VAL A 42 -5.91 7.78 -4.96
N ALA A 43 -5.34 8.90 -4.53
CA ALA A 43 -5.73 9.61 -3.31
C ALA A 43 -7.25 9.85 -3.15
N PRO A 44 -8.02 10.20 -4.20
CA PRO A 44 -9.47 10.38 -4.09
C PRO A 44 -10.25 9.13 -3.63
N ASN A 45 -9.71 7.93 -3.82
CA ASN A 45 -10.36 6.67 -3.38
C ASN A 45 -10.45 6.56 -1.85
N PHE A 46 -9.69 7.38 -1.13
CA PHE A 46 -9.64 7.37 0.34
C PHE A 46 -10.39 8.54 0.97
N LYS A 47 -11.09 9.37 0.19
CA LYS A 47 -11.75 10.60 0.65
C LYS A 47 -12.81 10.38 1.75
N ASP A 48 -13.42 9.19 1.77
CA ASP A 48 -14.51 8.84 2.67
C ASP A 48 -14.01 8.06 3.91
N ILE A 49 -12.68 7.97 4.10
CA ILE A 49 -12.09 7.33 5.28
C ILE A 49 -11.96 8.34 6.41
N ASP A 50 -12.79 8.16 7.44
CA ASP A 50 -12.73 8.93 8.70
C ASP A 50 -11.74 8.30 9.69
N GLU A 51 -10.50 8.12 9.23
CA GLU A 51 -9.38 7.64 10.04
C GLU A 51 -8.07 8.22 9.50
N GLU A 52 -7.08 8.41 10.37
CA GLU A 52 -5.74 8.79 9.94
C GLU A 52 -5.16 7.76 8.95
N LEU A 53 -4.71 8.25 7.80
CA LEU A 53 -4.06 7.47 6.76
C LEU A 53 -2.56 7.74 6.77
N ILE A 54 -1.79 6.74 6.38
CA ILE A 54 -0.35 6.87 6.18
C ILE A 54 0.05 6.40 4.79
N LEU A 55 1.21 6.88 4.34
CA LEU A 55 1.88 6.37 3.15
C LEU A 55 3.08 5.55 3.58
N VAL A 56 3.06 4.26 3.25
CA VAL A 56 4.23 3.39 3.37
C VAL A 56 5.07 3.57 2.12
N CYS A 57 6.27 4.12 2.29
CA CYS A 57 7.26 4.28 1.22
C CYS A 57 8.08 3.00 1.10
N ILE A 58 7.98 2.31 -0.03
CA ILE A 58 8.57 1.00 -0.24
C ILE A 58 9.68 1.10 -1.29
N ASP A 59 10.88 0.70 -0.88
CA ASP A 59 12.00 0.49 -1.78
C ASP A 59 11.89 -0.89 -2.44
N GLU A 60 11.46 -0.90 -3.70
CA GLU A 60 11.24 -2.12 -4.50
C GLU A 60 12.48 -3.01 -4.57
N LYS A 61 13.68 -2.43 -4.49
CA LYS A 61 14.95 -3.17 -4.53
C LYS A 61 15.19 -4.03 -3.28
N LYS A 62 14.44 -3.77 -2.20
CA LYS A 62 14.53 -4.50 -0.93
C LYS A 62 13.42 -5.52 -0.77
N LEU A 63 12.49 -5.60 -1.71
CA LEU A 63 11.40 -6.57 -1.67
C LEU A 63 11.88 -7.95 -2.10
N LYS A 64 11.36 -8.97 -1.42
CA LYS A 64 11.40 -10.36 -1.90
C LYS A 64 10.27 -10.64 -2.89
N SER A 65 9.14 -9.94 -2.74
CA SER A 65 7.97 -10.06 -3.61
C SER A 65 8.23 -9.41 -4.97
N GLU A 66 7.68 -10.00 -6.02
CA GLU A 66 7.72 -9.43 -7.36
C GLU A 66 6.90 -8.13 -7.42
N VAL A 67 7.43 -7.13 -8.14
CA VAL A 67 6.73 -5.89 -8.45
C VAL A 67 6.41 -5.89 -9.94
N LYS A 68 5.14 -5.71 -10.29
CA LYS A 68 4.65 -5.59 -11.66
C LYS A 68 3.98 -4.23 -11.84
N PHE A 69 4.24 -3.60 -12.97
CA PHE A 69 3.53 -2.40 -13.42
C PHE A 69 2.55 -2.84 -14.50
N GLU A 70 1.29 -2.43 -14.35
CA GLU A 70 0.18 -2.75 -15.25
C GLU A 70 -0.34 -1.45 -15.90
N ASP A 71 -0.83 -1.56 -17.14
CA ASP A 71 -1.35 -0.45 -17.97
C ASP A 71 -2.84 -0.17 -17.73
#